data_AF-A0A142YHE7-F1
#
_entry.id   AF-A0A142YHE7-F1
#
_cell.length_a   1.000
_cell.length_b   1.000
_cell.length_c   1.000
_cell.angle_alpha   90.00
_cell.angle_beta   90.00
_cell.angle_gamma   90.00
#
_symmetry.space_group_name_H-M   'P 1'
#
loop_
_entity.id
_entity.type
_entity.pdbx_description
1 polymer ?
#
loop_
_entity_poly.entity_id
_entity_poly.type
_entity_poly.pdbx_seq_one_letter_code
_entity_poly.pdbx_strand_id
1 'polypeptide(L)'
;MPLLTAMLMAAGVGIGQAHTPSKLAEAAVAELSSKTTAAAEPPHIAFEIHDLTAANPDWRGKMLAKLQPIARRDGVAVWALDADGVRELVATCQSDPQARVLQAPRMVARLGDPVRMSNEDETHYVAHLNRVSDGPPNEGTHIAFQPVVDQIHDGVRVELSRTRMKGPVLFAHMIVQHNKLLGFVTTSYKESVTNPEADPEVVKTSLLGKLRPEAADKTAIAGTIQVPEVSTRRIEGDWMIPSQGGLVVSLGPHSLGVRGVGRKHYEERLIVVTARPEAVVATEPSAPTPPEKSSAKALPGAE
;
A
#
# COMPACT_ATOMS: atom_id res chain seq x y z
N MET A 1 22.28 -17.09 52.15
CA MET A 1 23.49 -16.62 52.87
C MET A 1 24.11 -15.50 52.04
N PRO A 2 24.45 -14.35 52.64
CA PRO A 2 23.62 -13.15 52.48
C PRO A 2 24.40 -11.87 52.11
N LEU A 3 23.63 -10.76 51.94
CA LEU A 3 24.00 -9.36 52.21
C LEU A 3 24.89 -8.66 51.15
N LEU A 4 24.57 -7.45 50.67
CA LEU A 4 24.32 -6.23 51.45
C LEU A 4 23.31 -5.28 50.79
N THR A 5 22.24 -5.00 51.53
CA THR A 5 21.38 -3.83 51.45
C THR A 5 21.70 -2.94 52.66
N ALA A 6 21.96 -1.64 52.46
CA ALA A 6 21.97 -0.56 53.45
C ALA A 6 22.37 0.73 52.71
N MET A 7 21.86 1.95 52.98
CA MET A 7 21.09 2.50 54.09
C MET A 7 20.48 3.85 53.62
N LEU A 8 19.21 4.13 53.94
CA LEU A 8 18.72 5.15 54.91
C LEU A 8 19.13 6.61 54.64
N MET A 9 18.17 7.48 54.28
CA MET A 9 17.27 8.28 55.16
C MET A 9 17.93 9.54 55.72
N ALA A 10 17.39 10.69 55.31
CA ALA A 10 17.36 11.90 56.13
C ALA A 10 15.90 12.38 56.17
N ALA A 11 15.36 12.47 57.38
CA ALA A 11 14.05 12.99 57.69
C ALA A 11 14.20 14.34 58.39
N GLY A 12 13.26 15.26 58.12
CA GLY A 12 12.72 16.11 59.18
C GLY A 12 12.75 17.63 58.97
N VAL A 13 11.58 18.21 59.27
CA VAL A 13 11.27 19.59 59.72
C VAL A 13 10.98 20.58 58.59
N GLY A 14 9.86 21.31 58.54
CA GLY A 14 8.70 21.40 59.42
C GLY A 14 7.82 22.57 58.96
N ILE A 15 6.51 22.32 58.96
CA ILE A 15 5.33 23.21 59.10
C ILE A 15 5.53 24.74 58.95
N GLY A 16 4.87 25.29 57.93
CA GLY A 16 3.90 26.38 58.15
C GLY A 16 4.35 27.82 57.94
N GLN A 17 4.17 28.32 56.72
CA GLN A 17 3.58 29.64 56.47
C GLN A 17 3.04 29.68 55.03
N ALA A 18 1.72 29.77 54.89
CA ALA A 18 1.10 30.06 53.60
C ALA A 18 1.45 31.51 53.24
N HIS A 19 2.50 31.68 52.44
CA HIS A 19 2.73 32.96 51.78
C HIS A 19 1.64 33.14 50.73
N THR A 20 0.81 34.16 50.93
CA THR A 20 0.03 34.76 49.84
C THR A 20 1.00 35.02 48.69
N PRO A 21 0.75 34.50 47.48
CA PRO A 21 1.63 34.75 46.35
C PRO A 21 1.73 36.26 46.15
N SER A 22 2.96 36.75 45.98
CA SER A 22 3.21 38.16 45.68
C SER A 22 2.39 38.56 44.45
N LYS A 23 1.71 39.70 44.49
CA LYS A 23 0.98 40.25 43.32
C LYS A 23 1.87 40.42 42.09
N LEU A 24 3.20 40.50 42.27
CA LEU A 24 4.18 40.51 41.19
C LEU A 24 4.43 39.11 40.60
N ALA A 25 4.31 38.05 41.40
CA ALA A 25 4.36 36.67 40.92
C ALA A 25 3.05 36.27 40.22
N GLU A 26 1.89 36.73 40.71
CA GLU A 26 0.62 36.60 39.98
C GLU A 26 0.60 37.40 38.68
N ALA A 27 1.14 38.63 38.67
CA ALA A 27 1.27 39.42 37.44
C ALA A 27 2.26 38.79 36.44
N ALA A 28 3.36 38.21 36.90
CA ALA A 28 4.30 37.50 36.02
C ALA A 28 3.68 36.21 35.46
N VAL A 29 2.89 35.47 36.24
CA VAL A 29 2.17 34.28 35.76
C VAL A 29 0.97 34.65 34.87
N ALA A 30 0.34 35.81 35.08
CA ALA A 30 -0.69 36.36 34.20
C ALA A 30 -0.13 36.90 32.87
N GLU A 31 1.06 37.49 32.87
CA GLU A 31 1.80 37.86 31.65
C GLU A 31 2.34 36.62 30.90
N LEU A 32 2.70 35.54 31.61
CA LEU A 32 3.09 34.26 31.00
C LEU A 32 1.88 33.46 30.48
N SER A 33 0.68 33.64 31.05
CA SER A 33 -0.55 32.96 30.61
C SER A 33 -1.29 33.68 29.49
N SER A 34 -0.99 34.95 29.22
CA SER A 34 -1.65 35.75 28.17
C SER A 34 -0.99 35.63 26.79
N LYS A 35 0.08 34.85 26.67
CA LYS A 35 0.70 34.50 25.38
C LYS A 35 0.61 33.01 25.08
N THR A 36 -0.56 32.42 25.30
CA THR A 36 -0.96 31.24 24.53
C THR A 36 -1.18 31.68 23.09
N THR A 37 -0.08 31.81 22.35
CA THR A 37 -0.11 31.80 20.89
C THR A 37 -0.86 30.52 20.53
N ALA A 38 -2.05 30.65 19.95
CA ALA A 38 -2.80 29.51 19.43
C ALA A 38 -1.80 28.62 18.67
N ALA A 39 -1.75 27.33 19.03
CA ALA A 39 -0.83 26.40 18.39
C ALA A 39 -1.00 26.54 16.88
N ALA A 40 0.05 27.03 16.20
CA ALA A 40 0.01 27.24 14.77
C ALA A 40 -0.39 25.90 14.12
N GLU A 41 -1.41 25.94 13.27
CA GLU A 41 -1.88 24.72 12.60
C GLU A 41 -0.69 24.06 11.90
N PRO A 42 -0.54 22.72 12.00
CA PRO A 42 0.55 22.02 11.34
C PRO A 42 0.57 22.37 9.85
N PRO A 43 1.75 22.64 9.26
CA PRO A 43 1.83 22.99 7.86
C PRO A 43 1.28 21.83 7.00
N HIS A 44 0.64 22.19 5.89
CA HIS A 44 0.23 21.22 4.90
C HIS A 44 1.41 20.90 3.98
N ILE A 45 1.56 19.63 3.61
CA ILE A 45 2.61 19.15 2.72
C ILE A 45 1.93 18.56 1.48
N ALA A 46 2.32 19.04 0.32
CA ALA A 46 1.97 18.46 -0.96
C ALA A 46 2.99 17.36 -1.31
N PHE A 47 2.48 16.15 -1.55
CA PHE A 47 3.24 14.98 -1.98
C PHE A 47 2.90 14.65 -3.43
N GLU A 48 3.93 14.37 -4.22
CA GLU A 48 3.80 13.81 -5.55
C GLU A 48 4.62 12.52 -5.63
N ILE A 49 3.96 11.45 -6.05
CA ILE A 49 4.57 10.12 -6.17
C ILE A 49 4.48 9.70 -7.64
N HIS A 50 5.64 9.43 -8.24
CA HIS A 50 5.73 8.89 -9.59
C HIS A 50 6.17 7.43 -9.52
N ASP A 51 5.44 6.58 -10.22
CA ASP A 51 5.76 5.18 -10.44
C ASP A 51 6.29 5.03 -11.87
N LEU A 52 7.59 4.82 -11.99
CA LEU A 52 8.30 4.74 -13.26
C LEU A 52 8.74 3.30 -13.50
N THR A 53 8.54 2.82 -14.72
CA THR A 53 9.18 1.63 -15.24
C THR A 53 10.28 2.08 -16.21
N ALA A 54 11.54 1.83 -15.88
CA ALA A 54 12.67 1.99 -16.78
C ALA A 54 12.94 0.67 -17.53
N ALA A 55 13.06 0.74 -18.86
CA ALA A 55 13.30 -0.43 -19.71
C ALA A 55 14.76 -0.93 -19.66
N ASN A 56 15.66 -0.20 -19.01
CA ASN A 56 17.08 -0.52 -18.94
C ASN A 56 17.70 0.13 -17.69
N PRO A 57 18.55 -0.57 -16.90
CA PRO A 57 19.29 0.03 -15.78
C PRO A 57 20.25 1.17 -16.16
N ASP A 58 20.51 1.44 -17.45
CA ASP A 58 21.40 2.51 -17.91
C ASP A 58 21.04 3.93 -17.41
N TRP A 59 19.79 4.15 -16.97
CA TRP A 59 19.40 5.41 -16.31
C TRP A 59 20.34 5.72 -15.12
N ARG A 60 20.85 4.70 -14.43
CA ARG A 60 21.80 4.84 -13.31
C ARG A 60 23.10 5.49 -13.74
N GLY A 61 23.62 5.10 -14.90
CA GLY A 61 24.85 5.65 -15.47
C GLY A 61 24.65 7.09 -15.91
N LYS A 62 23.53 7.38 -16.60
CA LYS A 62 23.16 8.74 -17.03
C LYS A 62 23.01 9.70 -15.86
N MET A 63 22.38 9.24 -14.78
CA MET A 63 22.11 10.04 -13.58
C MET A 63 23.23 10.01 -12.54
N LEU A 64 24.34 9.28 -12.77
CA LEU A 64 25.33 8.95 -11.74
C LEU A 64 25.88 10.17 -11.00
N ALA A 65 26.17 11.26 -11.73
CA ALA A 65 26.71 12.48 -11.15
C ALA A 65 25.71 13.25 -10.26
N LYS A 66 24.40 12.98 -10.40
CA LYS A 66 23.31 13.65 -9.68
C LYS A 66 22.77 12.83 -8.51
N LEU A 67 22.93 11.49 -8.56
CA LEU A 67 22.42 10.57 -7.56
C LEU A 67 23.24 10.63 -6.27
N GLN A 68 22.60 11.06 -5.18
CA GLN A 68 23.18 10.98 -3.83
C GLN A 68 22.70 9.70 -3.12
N PRO A 69 23.56 8.70 -2.88
CA PRO A 69 23.14 7.46 -2.25
C PRO A 69 22.71 7.67 -0.79
N ILE A 70 21.55 7.10 -0.42
CA ILE A 70 21.00 7.18 0.95
C ILE A 70 21.02 5.80 1.61
N ALA A 71 20.47 4.79 0.93
CA ALA A 71 20.32 3.45 1.48
C ALA A 71 20.39 2.39 0.38
N ARG A 72 20.78 1.17 0.76
CA ARG A 72 20.77 0.00 -0.12
C ARG A 72 20.51 -1.25 0.71
N ARG A 73 19.62 -2.12 0.23
CA ARG A 73 19.29 -3.40 0.85
C ARG A 73 18.74 -4.36 -0.18
N ASP A 74 19.30 -5.58 -0.24
CA ASP A 74 18.74 -6.72 -1.00
C ASP A 74 18.35 -6.39 -2.46
N GLY A 75 19.19 -5.61 -3.16
CA GLY A 75 18.95 -5.20 -4.56
C GLY A 75 18.06 -3.97 -4.74
N VAL A 76 17.46 -3.45 -3.66
CA VAL A 76 16.75 -2.17 -3.61
C VAL A 76 17.73 -1.07 -3.18
N ALA A 77 17.59 0.13 -3.74
CA ALA A 77 18.39 1.27 -3.33
C ALA A 77 17.62 2.58 -3.40
N VAL A 78 18.04 3.53 -2.55
CA VAL A 78 17.44 4.85 -2.38
C VAL A 78 18.49 5.91 -2.65
N TRP A 79 18.13 6.90 -3.46
CA TRP A 79 18.95 8.09 -3.70
C TRP A 79 18.14 9.35 -3.47
N ALA A 80 18.83 10.44 -3.10
CA ALA A 80 18.31 11.78 -3.26
C ALA A 80 18.71 12.35 -4.62
N LEU A 81 17.82 13.16 -5.17
CA LEU A 81 18.04 14.02 -6.33
C LEU A 81 17.57 15.43 -6.00
N ASP A 82 18.20 16.43 -6.62
CA ASP A 82 17.67 17.79 -6.69
C ASP A 82 16.50 17.87 -7.70
N ALA A 83 15.83 19.03 -7.75
CA ALA A 83 14.68 19.24 -8.62
C ALA A 83 15.02 19.03 -10.11
N ASP A 84 16.22 19.37 -10.53
CA ASP A 84 16.66 19.26 -11.93
C ASP A 84 16.91 17.79 -12.29
N GLY A 85 17.54 17.04 -11.39
CA GLY A 85 17.75 15.61 -11.51
C GLY A 85 16.43 14.83 -11.52
N VAL A 86 15.45 15.21 -10.69
CA VAL A 86 14.10 14.61 -10.74
C VAL A 86 13.46 14.85 -12.12
N ARG A 87 13.46 16.09 -12.62
CA ARG A 87 12.88 16.41 -13.94
C ARG A 87 13.59 15.66 -15.05
N GLU A 88 14.91 15.58 -15.03
CA GLU A 88 15.69 14.85 -16.03
C GLU A 88 15.44 13.34 -15.98
N LEU A 89 15.33 12.72 -14.79
CA LEU A 89 15.01 11.31 -14.67
C LEU A 89 13.64 10.98 -15.26
N VAL A 90 12.62 11.79 -14.92
CA VAL A 90 11.26 11.62 -15.45
C VAL A 90 11.27 11.82 -16.97
N ALA A 91 11.92 12.88 -17.47
CA ALA A 91 12.03 13.13 -18.91
C ALA A 91 12.77 12.01 -19.65
N THR A 92 13.83 11.46 -19.06
CA THR A 92 14.58 10.32 -19.60
C THR A 92 13.65 9.12 -19.76
N CYS A 93 12.84 8.80 -18.74
CA CYS A 93 11.86 7.72 -18.81
C CYS A 93 10.76 8.03 -19.83
N GLN A 94 10.23 9.26 -19.89
CA GLN A 94 9.19 9.63 -20.86
C GLN A 94 9.67 9.58 -22.31
N SER A 95 10.97 9.81 -22.55
CA SER A 95 11.55 9.74 -23.89
C SER A 95 11.78 8.32 -24.40
N ASP A 96 11.75 7.32 -23.51
CA ASP A 96 11.95 5.92 -23.87
C ASP A 96 10.58 5.26 -24.18
N PRO A 97 10.33 4.79 -25.40
CA PRO A 97 9.05 4.19 -25.78
C PRO A 97 8.76 2.86 -25.08
N GLN A 98 9.74 2.25 -24.40
CA GLN A 98 9.56 1.03 -23.62
C GLN A 98 9.35 1.32 -22.12
N ALA A 99 9.60 2.54 -21.68
CA ALA A 99 9.36 2.95 -20.30
C ALA A 99 7.88 3.30 -20.08
N ARG A 100 7.47 3.27 -18.82
CA ARG A 100 6.14 3.71 -18.39
C ARG A 100 6.30 4.72 -17.27
N VAL A 101 5.48 5.77 -17.31
CA VAL A 101 5.50 6.82 -16.30
C VAL A 101 4.07 7.04 -15.84
N LEU A 102 3.80 6.69 -14.58
CA LEU A 102 2.53 6.92 -13.92
C LEU A 102 2.73 7.95 -12.83
N GLN A 103 1.97 9.03 -12.90
CA GLN A 103 1.98 10.09 -11.88
C GLN A 103 0.73 9.96 -11.04
N ALA A 104 0.92 9.76 -9.73
CA ALA A 104 -0.19 9.81 -8.79
C ALA A 104 -0.78 11.23 -8.73
N PRO A 105 -2.09 11.37 -8.42
CA PRO A 105 -2.66 12.66 -8.10
C PRO A 105 -1.86 13.34 -6.99
N ARG A 106 -1.74 14.66 -7.07
CA ARG A 106 -1.12 15.46 -6.01
C ARG A 106 -1.92 15.26 -4.71
N MET A 107 -1.24 14.82 -3.66
CA MET A 107 -1.85 14.56 -2.35
C MET A 107 -1.42 15.65 -1.37
N VAL A 108 -2.38 16.28 -0.68
CA VAL A 108 -2.10 17.30 0.33
C VAL A 108 -2.53 16.74 1.68
N ALA A 109 -1.61 16.70 2.64
CA ALA A 109 -1.85 16.19 3.98
C ALA A 109 -1.23 17.10 5.03
N ARG A 110 -1.75 17.09 6.25
CA ARG A 110 -1.13 17.81 7.36
C ARG A 110 0.16 17.12 7.77
N LEU A 111 1.13 17.89 8.25
CA LEU A 111 2.34 17.33 8.82
C LEU A 111 2.00 16.35 9.97
N GLY A 112 2.49 15.12 9.86
CA GLY A 112 2.19 14.01 10.77
C GLY A 112 1.20 13.00 10.20
N ASP A 113 0.29 13.43 9.33
CA ASP A 113 -0.73 12.55 8.74
C ASP A 113 -0.10 11.57 7.74
N PRO A 114 -0.57 10.30 7.71
CA PRO A 114 -0.08 9.31 6.77
C PRO A 114 -0.59 9.60 5.35
N VAL A 115 0.26 9.32 4.36
CA VAL A 115 -0.06 9.42 2.94
C VAL A 115 0.22 8.06 2.29
N ARG A 116 -0.74 7.56 1.51
CA ARG A 116 -0.65 6.26 0.85
C ARG A 116 -0.99 6.37 -0.63
N MET A 117 -0.17 5.73 -1.45
CA MET A 117 -0.43 5.49 -2.86
C MET A 117 -0.37 3.99 -3.11
N SER A 118 -1.34 3.48 -3.87
CA SER A 118 -1.36 2.11 -4.37
C SER A 118 -1.68 2.13 -5.85
N ASN A 119 -0.85 1.42 -6.62
CA ASN A 119 -1.07 1.11 -8.02
C ASN A 119 -0.93 -0.41 -8.15
N GLU A 120 -2.02 -1.10 -7.83
CA GLU A 120 -2.09 -2.55 -7.69
C GLU A 120 -3.28 -3.09 -8.50
N ASP A 121 -3.05 -4.16 -9.25
CA ASP A 121 -4.07 -5.00 -9.83
C ASP A 121 -4.43 -6.11 -8.83
N GLU A 122 -5.73 -6.39 -8.69
CA GLU A 122 -6.23 -7.41 -7.78
C GLU A 122 -6.61 -8.67 -8.56
N THR A 123 -6.01 -9.80 -8.21
CA THR A 123 -6.31 -11.11 -8.83
C THR A 123 -6.89 -12.05 -7.79
N HIS A 124 -8.08 -12.56 -8.05
CA HIS A 124 -8.75 -13.57 -7.22
C HIS A 124 -8.35 -14.97 -7.67
N TYR A 125 -8.18 -15.89 -6.74
CA TYR A 125 -7.79 -17.28 -7.01
C TYR A 125 -8.42 -18.25 -6.01
N VAL A 126 -8.56 -19.52 -6.41
CA VAL A 126 -9.09 -20.57 -5.51
C VAL A 126 -7.96 -21.09 -4.62
N ALA A 127 -7.83 -20.53 -3.42
CA ALA A 127 -6.78 -20.90 -2.48
C ALA A 127 -7.03 -22.25 -1.79
N HIS A 128 -8.29 -22.62 -1.65
CA HIS A 128 -8.68 -23.87 -0.97
C HIS A 128 -10.05 -24.37 -1.45
N LEU A 129 -10.36 -25.63 -1.13
CA LEU A 129 -11.65 -26.26 -1.41
C LEU A 129 -12.20 -26.85 -0.11
N ASN A 130 -13.34 -26.34 0.35
CA ASN A 130 -14.09 -26.97 1.42
C ASN A 130 -14.86 -28.17 0.85
N ARG A 131 -14.58 -29.36 1.38
CA ARG A 131 -15.33 -30.57 1.05
C ARG A 131 -16.65 -30.59 1.81
N VAL A 132 -17.76 -30.60 1.08
CA VAL A 132 -19.11 -30.76 1.63
C VAL A 132 -19.63 -32.13 1.19
N SER A 133 -19.78 -33.05 2.13
CA SER A 133 -20.22 -34.42 1.83
C SER A 133 -20.92 -35.05 3.03
N ASP A 134 -21.72 -36.08 2.74
CA ASP A 134 -22.45 -36.92 3.68
C ASP A 134 -21.63 -38.09 4.27
N GLY A 135 -20.41 -38.32 3.79
CA GLY A 135 -19.55 -39.42 4.27
C GLY A 135 -18.05 -39.09 4.25
N PRO A 136 -17.19 -40.02 4.70
CA PRO A 136 -15.73 -39.89 4.60
C PRO A 136 -15.23 -39.81 3.13
N PRO A 137 -13.97 -39.41 2.91
CA PRO A 137 -13.40 -39.33 1.57
C PRO A 137 -13.55 -40.64 0.78
N ASN A 138 -14.13 -40.54 -0.42
CA ASN A 138 -14.43 -41.65 -1.34
C ASN A 138 -15.56 -42.61 -0.91
N GLU A 139 -16.27 -42.31 0.18
CA GLU A 139 -17.37 -43.13 0.72
C GLU A 139 -18.72 -42.41 0.67
N GLY A 140 -18.72 -41.09 0.44
CA GLY A 140 -19.94 -40.29 0.32
C GLY A 140 -20.77 -40.63 -0.91
N THR A 141 -22.09 -40.49 -0.77
CA THR A 141 -23.04 -40.59 -1.89
C THR A 141 -23.34 -39.21 -2.49
N HIS A 142 -23.07 -38.15 -1.75
CA HIS A 142 -23.14 -36.77 -2.19
C HIS A 142 -21.84 -36.06 -1.82
N ILE A 143 -21.15 -35.52 -2.84
CA ILE A 143 -19.93 -34.73 -2.64
C ILE A 143 -20.07 -33.44 -3.45
N ALA A 144 -19.71 -32.33 -2.83
CA ALA A 144 -19.51 -31.04 -3.48
C ALA A 144 -18.23 -30.39 -2.96
N PHE A 145 -17.55 -29.63 -3.82
CA PHE A 145 -16.43 -28.78 -3.43
C PHE A 145 -16.88 -27.33 -3.45
N GLN A 146 -16.81 -26.68 -2.30
CA GLN A 146 -17.06 -25.25 -2.17
C GLN A 146 -15.71 -24.50 -2.25
N PRO A 147 -15.48 -23.67 -3.28
CA PRO A 147 -14.22 -22.94 -3.40
C PRO A 147 -14.09 -21.87 -2.33
N VAL A 148 -12.92 -21.79 -1.71
CA VAL A 148 -12.49 -20.66 -0.89
C VAL A 148 -11.61 -19.79 -1.76
N VAL A 149 -12.12 -18.60 -2.07
CA VAL A 149 -11.43 -17.61 -2.90
C VAL A 149 -10.61 -16.68 -2.02
N ASP A 150 -9.37 -16.44 -2.42
CA ASP A 150 -8.48 -15.44 -1.83
C ASP A 150 -8.02 -14.47 -2.92
N GLN A 151 -7.36 -13.39 -2.53
CA GLN A 151 -6.92 -12.33 -3.43
C GLN A 151 -5.42 -12.03 -3.28
N ILE A 152 -4.80 -11.64 -4.39
CA ILE A 152 -3.44 -11.12 -4.41
C ILE A 152 -3.38 -9.78 -5.13
N HIS A 153 -2.57 -8.87 -4.58
CA HIS A 153 -2.30 -7.56 -5.16
C HIS A 153 -0.95 -7.60 -5.90
N ASP A 154 -0.97 -7.38 -7.21
CA ASP A 154 0.19 -7.22 -8.08
C ASP A 154 0.39 -5.73 -8.38
N GLY A 155 1.50 -5.16 -7.96
CA GLY A 155 1.80 -3.76 -8.20
C GLY A 155 2.57 -3.12 -7.06
N VAL A 156 2.47 -1.80 -6.94
CA VAL A 156 3.24 -0.99 -6.00
C VAL A 156 2.36 -0.37 -4.94
N ARG A 157 2.88 -0.36 -3.71
CA ARG A 157 2.38 0.40 -2.58
C ARG A 157 3.47 1.30 -2.03
N VAL A 158 3.13 2.56 -1.83
CA VAL A 158 3.96 3.54 -1.15
C VAL A 158 3.20 4.08 0.04
N GLU A 159 3.81 4.02 1.21
CA GLU A 159 3.28 4.60 2.44
C GLU A 159 4.30 5.55 3.04
N LEU A 160 3.85 6.76 3.35
CA LEU A 160 4.60 7.79 4.06
C LEU A 160 3.90 8.04 5.38
N SER A 161 4.62 7.91 6.49
CA SER A 161 4.09 8.16 7.83
C SER A 161 5.13 8.86 8.70
N ARG A 162 4.73 9.24 9.92
CA ARG A 162 5.63 9.91 10.89
C ARG A 162 6.37 11.12 10.30
N THR A 163 5.67 11.87 9.45
CA THR A 163 6.26 13.01 8.75
C THR A 163 6.54 14.15 9.74
N ARG A 164 7.75 14.73 9.67
CA ARG A 164 8.18 15.80 10.58
C ARG A 164 9.15 16.75 9.88
N MET A 165 9.07 18.03 10.24
CA MET A 165 9.99 19.05 9.73
C MET A 165 11.17 19.25 10.69
N LYS A 166 12.37 19.42 10.14
CA LYS A 166 13.55 19.91 10.87
C LYS A 166 14.20 21.02 10.05
N GLY A 167 13.81 22.26 10.32
CA GLY A 167 14.15 23.39 9.45
C GLY A 167 13.43 23.28 8.09
N PRO A 168 14.10 23.48 6.94
CA PRO A 168 13.49 23.40 5.61
C PRO A 168 13.37 21.96 5.06
N VAL A 169 13.63 20.96 5.92
CA VAL A 169 13.80 19.57 5.53
C VAL A 169 12.67 18.72 6.10
N LEU A 170 12.05 17.91 5.24
CA LEU A 170 11.04 16.93 5.64
C LEU A 170 11.70 15.58 5.91
N PHE A 171 11.42 14.99 7.07
CA PHE A 171 11.72 13.61 7.38
C PHE A 171 10.42 12.81 7.32
N ALA A 172 10.46 11.63 6.72
CA ALA A 172 9.33 10.72 6.65
C ALA A 172 9.80 9.28 6.87
N HIS A 173 8.98 8.51 7.57
CA HIS A 173 9.06 7.07 7.51
C HIS A 173 8.41 6.62 6.20
N MET A 174 9.16 5.92 5.34
CA MET A 174 8.68 5.49 4.04
C MET A 174 8.78 3.98 3.90
N ILE A 175 7.67 3.37 3.47
CA ILE A 175 7.59 1.97 3.09
C ILE A 175 7.25 1.93 1.61
N VAL A 176 8.11 1.29 0.82
CA VAL A 176 7.85 0.98 -0.59
C VAL A 176 7.82 -0.52 -0.74
N GLN A 177 6.71 -1.05 -1.24
CA GLN A 177 6.53 -2.46 -1.53
C GLN A 177 6.10 -2.65 -2.97
N HIS A 178 6.67 -3.63 -3.63
CA HIS A 178 6.26 -4.10 -4.95
C HIS A 178 6.07 -5.60 -4.87
N ASN A 179 4.87 -6.03 -5.22
CA ASN A 179 4.54 -7.43 -5.43
C ASN A 179 4.37 -7.63 -6.93
N LYS A 180 4.90 -8.74 -7.46
CA LYS A 180 4.69 -9.14 -8.85
C LYS A 180 4.21 -10.58 -8.89
N LEU A 181 3.04 -10.81 -9.48
CA LEU A 181 2.53 -12.17 -9.70
C LEU A 181 3.29 -12.79 -10.86
N LEU A 182 4.02 -13.88 -10.59
CA LEU A 182 4.78 -14.61 -11.60
C LEU A 182 3.93 -15.66 -12.30
N GLY A 183 2.93 -16.20 -11.60
CA GLY A 183 1.99 -17.18 -12.13
C GLY A 183 1.24 -17.93 -11.03
N PHE A 184 0.58 -19.02 -11.40
CA PHE A 184 -0.09 -19.92 -10.47
C PHE A 184 0.36 -21.36 -10.70
N VAL A 185 0.74 -22.05 -9.63
CA VAL A 185 0.83 -23.51 -9.63
C VAL A 185 -0.56 -24.06 -9.35
N THR A 186 -1.10 -24.85 -10.26
CA THR A 186 -2.45 -25.45 -10.10
C THR A 186 -2.30 -26.90 -9.68
N THR A 187 -3.02 -27.29 -8.62
CA THR A 187 -3.17 -28.68 -8.18
C THR A 187 -4.65 -29.06 -8.19
N SER A 188 -4.94 -30.35 -8.42
CA SER A 188 -6.32 -30.86 -8.44
C SER A 188 -6.55 -31.86 -7.32
N TYR A 189 -7.64 -31.71 -6.59
CA TYR A 189 -8.15 -32.72 -5.67
C TYR A 189 -9.26 -33.51 -6.36
N LYS A 190 -9.20 -34.84 -6.29
CA LYS A 190 -10.18 -35.74 -6.92
C LYS A 190 -10.73 -36.70 -5.88
N GLU A 191 -12.03 -36.92 -5.93
CA GLU A 191 -12.72 -37.84 -5.04
C GLU A 191 -13.82 -38.58 -5.79
N SER A 192 -13.99 -39.87 -5.52
CA SER A 192 -15.06 -40.68 -6.11
C SER A 192 -16.31 -40.69 -5.24
N VAL A 193 -17.47 -40.48 -5.84
CA VAL A 193 -18.78 -40.71 -5.24
C VAL A 193 -19.18 -42.17 -5.46
N THR A 194 -19.65 -42.85 -4.41
CA THR A 194 -20.26 -44.17 -4.56
C THR A 194 -21.71 -43.98 -5.00
N ASN A 195 -22.08 -44.51 -6.16
CA ASN A 195 -23.46 -44.44 -6.61
C ASN A 195 -24.35 -45.25 -5.65
N PRO A 196 -25.36 -44.67 -4.98
CA PRO A 196 -26.27 -45.43 -4.16
C PRO A 196 -26.95 -46.46 -5.07
N GLU A 197 -26.77 -47.73 -4.68
CA GLU A 197 -27.33 -48.96 -5.24
C GLU A 197 -28.37 -48.75 -6.37
N ALA A 198 -27.96 -49.02 -7.61
CA ALA A 198 -28.90 -49.03 -8.73
C ALA A 198 -30.00 -50.06 -8.46
N ASP A 199 -31.26 -49.63 -8.55
CA ASP A 199 -32.45 -50.45 -8.30
C ASP A 199 -32.30 -51.86 -8.93
N PRO A 200 -32.34 -52.94 -8.13
CA PRO A 200 -32.06 -54.30 -8.61
C PRO A 200 -33.01 -54.79 -9.71
N GLU A 201 -34.15 -54.13 -9.93
CA GLU A 201 -35.05 -54.41 -11.06
C GLU A 201 -34.56 -53.80 -12.39
N VAL A 202 -33.87 -52.66 -12.36
CA VAL A 202 -33.36 -51.97 -13.57
C VAL A 202 -32.08 -52.63 -14.09
N VAL A 203 -31.22 -53.13 -13.19
CA VAL A 203 -29.95 -53.80 -13.55
C VAL A 203 -30.17 -55.09 -14.36
N LYS A 204 -31.31 -55.76 -14.18
CA LYS A 204 -31.63 -57.03 -14.87
C LYS A 204 -31.94 -56.87 -16.37
N THR A 205 -32.22 -55.67 -16.86
CA THR A 205 -32.61 -55.43 -18.27
C THR A 205 -31.49 -54.91 -19.17
N SER A 206 -30.34 -54.49 -18.61
CA SER A 206 -29.22 -53.97 -19.41
C SER A 206 -28.26 -55.09 -19.84
N LEU A 207 -28.52 -55.67 -21.02
CA LEU A 207 -27.64 -56.62 -21.71
C LEU A 207 -26.22 -56.07 -21.97
N LEU A 208 -26.04 -54.74 -21.98
CA LEU A 208 -24.74 -54.07 -22.14
C LEU A 208 -23.85 -54.15 -20.90
N GLY A 209 -24.42 -54.30 -19.69
CA GLY A 209 -23.65 -54.39 -18.43
C GLY A 209 -22.88 -55.70 -18.25
N LYS A 210 -23.29 -56.78 -18.94
CA LYS A 210 -22.64 -58.10 -18.83
C LYS A 210 -21.37 -58.25 -19.69
N LEU A 211 -21.07 -57.30 -20.57
CA LEU A 211 -19.91 -57.36 -21.48
C LEU A 211 -18.70 -56.54 -21.00
N ARG A 212 -18.80 -55.81 -19.89
CA ARG A 212 -17.69 -55.06 -19.29
C ARG A 212 -17.50 -55.48 -17.82
N PRO A 213 -16.51 -56.34 -17.51
CA PRO A 213 -16.22 -56.69 -16.13
C PRO A 213 -15.56 -55.49 -15.42
N GLU A 214 -16.17 -55.09 -14.31
CA GLU A 214 -15.65 -54.20 -13.25
C GLU A 214 -14.96 -52.88 -13.67
N ALA A 215 -15.75 -51.83 -13.76
CA ALA A 215 -15.42 -50.62 -13.01
C ALA A 215 -16.61 -50.37 -12.09
N ALA A 216 -16.40 -50.39 -10.78
CA ALA A 216 -17.42 -49.96 -9.83
C ALA A 216 -17.99 -48.62 -10.28
N ASP A 217 -19.33 -48.46 -10.24
CA ASP A 217 -20.05 -47.23 -10.61
C ASP A 217 -19.65 -46.06 -9.71
N LYS A 218 -18.45 -45.54 -9.93
CA LYS A 218 -17.81 -44.47 -9.18
C LYS A 218 -17.70 -43.27 -10.10
N THR A 219 -18.44 -42.22 -9.78
CA THR A 219 -18.31 -40.94 -10.48
C THR A 219 -17.28 -40.10 -9.74
N ALA A 220 -16.20 -39.68 -10.42
CA ALA A 220 -15.19 -38.83 -9.82
C ALA A 220 -15.58 -37.35 -9.97
N ILE A 221 -15.54 -36.61 -8.86
CA ILE A 221 -15.62 -35.15 -8.84
C ILE A 221 -14.21 -34.61 -8.62
N ALA A 222 -13.85 -33.56 -9.35
CA ALA A 222 -12.56 -32.90 -9.24
C ALA A 222 -12.74 -31.42 -8.92
N GLY A 223 -11.90 -30.91 -8.03
CA GLY A 223 -11.74 -29.48 -7.79
C GLY A 223 -10.30 -29.04 -8.01
N THR A 224 -10.11 -27.76 -8.31
CA THR A 224 -8.79 -27.16 -8.55
C THR A 224 -8.43 -26.17 -7.44
N ILE A 225 -7.18 -26.21 -6.99
CA ILE A 225 -6.57 -25.26 -6.06
C ILE A 225 -5.43 -24.56 -6.79
N GLN A 226 -5.30 -23.27 -6.59
CA GLN A 226 -4.28 -22.42 -7.19
C GLN A 226 -3.37 -21.89 -6.09
N VAL A 227 -2.06 -21.97 -6.30
CA VAL A 227 -1.04 -21.43 -5.40
C VAL A 227 -0.27 -20.34 -6.17
N PRO A 228 -0.38 -19.06 -5.79
CA PRO A 228 0.30 -17.99 -6.49
C PRO A 228 1.81 -18.04 -6.26
N GLU A 229 2.57 -17.82 -7.32
CA GLU A 229 4.01 -17.56 -7.24
C GLU A 229 4.22 -16.04 -7.29
N VAL A 230 4.84 -15.47 -6.26
CA VAL A 230 4.90 -14.02 -6.05
C VAL A 230 6.34 -13.58 -5.80
N SER A 231 6.79 -12.57 -6.53
CA SER A 231 8.04 -11.87 -6.21
C SER A 231 7.75 -10.61 -5.43
N THR A 232 8.27 -10.50 -4.21
CA THR A 232 8.12 -9.31 -3.38
C THR A 232 9.46 -8.59 -3.23
N ARG A 233 9.45 -7.28 -3.45
CA ARG A 233 10.56 -6.38 -3.13
C ARG A 233 10.06 -5.29 -2.20
N ARG A 234 10.74 -5.09 -1.08
CA ARG A 234 10.33 -4.14 -0.06
C ARG A 234 11.53 -3.38 0.48
N ILE A 235 11.35 -2.09 0.71
CA ILE A 235 12.27 -1.29 1.50
C ILE A 235 11.50 -0.39 2.45
N GLU A 236 12.07 -0.20 3.63
CA GLU A 236 11.47 0.55 4.72
C GLU A 236 12.58 1.32 5.42
N GLY A 237 12.32 2.58 5.75
CA GLY A 237 13.28 3.39 6.48
C GLY A 237 12.79 4.80 6.75
N ASP A 238 13.51 5.49 7.63
CA ASP A 238 13.30 6.91 7.91
C ASP A 238 14.28 7.71 7.06
N TRP A 239 13.75 8.47 6.10
CA TRP A 239 14.58 9.22 5.16
C TRP A 239 14.21 10.68 5.09
N MET A 240 15.19 11.46 4.66
CA MET A 240 15.08 12.88 4.41
C MET A 240 14.60 13.11 2.99
N ILE A 241 13.45 13.77 2.81
CA ILE A 241 12.94 14.19 1.50
C ILE A 241 13.40 15.63 1.26
N PRO A 242 14.25 15.91 0.25
CA PRO A 242 14.68 17.27 -0.06
C PRO A 242 13.48 18.13 -0.49
N SER A 243 13.35 19.33 0.08
CA SER A 243 12.24 20.25 -0.22
C SER A 243 12.26 20.81 -1.65
N GLN A 244 13.44 20.85 -2.28
CA GLN A 244 13.66 21.23 -3.68
C GLN A 244 14.19 20.06 -4.50
N GLY A 245 13.69 18.85 -4.24
CA GLY A 245 14.14 17.64 -4.90
C GLY A 245 13.22 16.46 -4.64
N GLY A 246 13.79 15.27 -4.59
CA GLY A 246 13.02 14.06 -4.32
C GLY A 246 13.88 12.88 -3.91
N LEU A 247 13.21 11.85 -3.40
CA LEU A 247 13.77 10.53 -3.20
C LEU A 247 13.43 9.66 -4.40
N VAL A 248 14.43 8.92 -4.89
CA VAL A 248 14.24 7.86 -5.89
C VAL A 248 14.52 6.53 -5.23
N VAL A 249 13.52 5.66 -5.20
CA VAL A 249 13.65 4.27 -4.76
C VAL A 249 13.67 3.40 -5.99
N SER A 250 14.80 2.74 -6.25
CA SER A 250 14.85 1.70 -7.27
C SER A 250 14.66 0.34 -6.63
N LEU A 251 13.67 -0.38 -7.12
CA LEU A 251 13.36 -1.74 -6.67
C LEU A 251 14.22 -2.79 -7.38
N GLY A 252 15.26 -2.39 -8.12
CA GLY A 252 16.19 -3.28 -8.82
C GLY A 252 15.67 -3.79 -10.17
N PRO A 253 16.56 -4.27 -11.06
CA PRO A 253 16.16 -4.80 -12.35
C PRO A 253 15.50 -6.18 -12.23
N HIS A 254 14.64 -6.48 -13.19
CA HIS A 254 14.01 -7.77 -13.42
C HIS A 254 14.24 -8.16 -14.87
N SER A 255 14.63 -9.41 -15.11
CA SER A 255 14.71 -9.94 -16.47
C SER A 255 13.32 -10.41 -16.89
N LEU A 256 12.79 -9.86 -17.98
CA LEU A 256 11.52 -10.30 -18.59
C LEU A 256 11.69 -11.50 -19.54
N GLY A 257 12.88 -12.09 -19.57
CA GLY A 257 13.23 -13.18 -20.47
C GLY A 257 13.84 -12.69 -21.78
N VAL A 258 14.06 -13.64 -22.70
CA VAL A 258 14.57 -13.36 -24.05
C VAL A 258 13.38 -13.20 -24.99
N ARG A 259 13.23 -12.02 -25.57
CA ARG A 259 12.21 -11.77 -26.61
C ARG A 259 12.93 -11.79 -27.96
N GLY A 260 12.70 -12.81 -28.77
CA GLY A 260 13.33 -12.94 -30.10
C GLY A 260 14.82 -13.27 -30.06
N VAL A 261 15.60 -12.68 -30.97
CA VAL A 261 17.01 -13.02 -31.23
C VAL A 261 17.96 -12.51 -30.12
N GLY A 262 17.92 -13.17 -28.97
CA GLY A 262 19.04 -13.23 -28.02
C GLY A 262 19.26 -12.05 -27.06
N ARG A 263 18.52 -10.95 -27.15
CA ARG A 263 18.65 -9.85 -26.17
C ARG A 263 17.72 -10.07 -24.98
N LYS A 264 18.30 -10.08 -23.78
CA LYS A 264 17.53 -10.07 -22.52
C LYS A 264 16.87 -8.70 -22.37
N HIS A 265 15.56 -8.70 -22.15
CA HIS A 265 14.84 -7.49 -21.80
C HIS A 265 14.87 -7.31 -20.29
N TYR A 266 15.20 -6.11 -19.85
CA TYR A 266 15.21 -5.74 -18.44
C TYR A 266 14.10 -4.75 -18.17
N GLU A 267 13.63 -4.75 -16.95
CA GLU A 267 12.68 -3.78 -16.44
C GLU A 267 13.10 -3.43 -15.02
N GLU A 268 13.20 -2.15 -14.71
CA GLU A 268 13.52 -1.67 -13.38
C GLU A 268 12.44 -0.68 -12.94
N ARG A 269 11.77 -0.98 -11.83
CA ARG A 269 10.73 -0.12 -11.28
C ARG A 269 11.33 0.89 -10.31
N LEU A 270 11.01 2.16 -10.50
CA LEU A 270 11.51 3.29 -9.74
C LEU A 270 10.32 4.06 -9.16
N ILE A 271 10.39 4.38 -7.87
CA ILE A 271 9.42 5.24 -7.20
C ILE A 271 10.10 6.57 -6.89
N VAL A 272 9.56 7.66 -7.44
CA VAL A 272 10.03 9.00 -7.15
C VAL A 272 9.05 9.69 -6.22
N VAL A 273 9.51 10.12 -5.06
CA VAL A 273 8.70 10.85 -4.07
C VAL A 273 9.25 12.25 -3.93
N THR A 274 8.42 13.25 -4.22
CA THR A 274 8.71 14.65 -3.91
C THR A 274 7.72 15.16 -2.87
N ALA A 275 8.17 16.10 -2.05
CA ALA A 275 7.34 16.71 -1.02
C ALA A 275 7.66 18.19 -0.87
N ARG A 276 6.64 19.03 -0.84
CA ARG A 276 6.78 20.49 -0.73
C ARG A 276 5.80 21.03 0.30
N PRO A 277 6.25 21.93 1.21
CA PRO A 277 5.33 22.68 2.04
C PRO A 277 4.36 23.48 1.16
N GLU A 278 3.08 23.40 1.48
CA GLU A 278 2.03 24.17 0.82
C GLU A 278 1.57 25.28 1.75
N ALA A 279 1.64 26.51 1.25
CA ALA A 279 1.00 27.63 1.92
C ALA A 279 -0.51 27.42 1.82
N VAL A 280 -1.17 27.29 2.97
CA VAL A 280 -2.63 27.27 3.02
C VAL A 280 -3.09 28.61 2.48
N VAL A 281 -3.63 28.62 1.26
CA VAL A 281 -4.43 29.76 0.79
C VAL A 281 -5.67 29.72 1.66
N ALA A 282 -5.75 30.60 2.66
CA ALA A 282 -6.94 30.79 3.44
C ALA A 282 -8.04 31.21 2.47
N THR A 283 -8.87 30.26 2.03
CA THR A 283 -10.08 30.57 1.30
C THR A 283 -10.95 31.37 2.26
N GLU A 284 -10.96 32.70 2.10
CA GLU A 284 -11.90 33.54 2.83
C GLU A 284 -13.31 32.98 2.57
N PRO A 285 -14.14 32.80 3.62
CA PRO A 285 -15.47 32.28 3.44
C PRO A 285 -16.23 33.22 2.50
N SER A 286 -16.56 32.73 1.30
CA SER A 286 -17.37 33.45 0.33
C SER A 286 -18.61 33.97 1.04
N ALA A 287 -18.75 35.30 1.13
CA ALA A 287 -19.89 35.93 1.75
C ALA A 287 -21.19 35.39 1.11
N PRO A 288 -22.25 35.14 1.90
CA PRO A 288 -23.49 34.61 1.38
C PRO A 288 -24.05 35.55 0.31
N THR A 289 -24.21 35.04 -0.90
CA THR A 289 -24.82 35.76 -2.02
C THR A 289 -26.21 36.25 -1.60
N PRO A 290 -26.50 37.57 -1.67
CA PRO A 290 -27.82 38.08 -1.31
C PRO A 290 -28.88 37.53 -2.26
N PRO A 291 -30.09 37.20 -1.78
CA PRO A 291 -31.14 36.58 -2.57
C PRO A 291 -31.57 37.51 -3.71
N GLU A 292 -31.48 36.97 -4.93
CA GLU A 292 -31.87 37.60 -6.17
C GLU A 292 -33.38 37.88 -6.13
N LYS A 293 -33.75 39.18 -6.18
CA LYS A 293 -35.16 39.62 -6.24
C LYS A 293 -35.76 39.19 -7.58
N SER A 294 -36.45 38.06 -7.56
CA SER A 294 -37.29 37.57 -8.65
C SER A 294 -38.32 38.64 -9.03
N SER A 295 -38.09 39.29 -10.17
CA SER A 295 -39.02 40.22 -10.80
C SER A 295 -39.93 39.41 -11.71
N ALA A 296 -41.12 39.08 -11.22
CA ALA A 296 -42.17 38.44 -12.00
C ALA A 296 -42.65 39.40 -13.10
N LYS A 297 -42.33 39.07 -14.36
CA LYS A 297 -42.83 39.76 -15.55
C LYS A 297 -44.18 39.16 -15.94
N ALA A 298 -45.23 39.97 -15.84
CA ALA A 298 -46.59 39.60 -16.23
C ALA A 298 -46.70 39.36 -17.75
N LEU A 299 -47.39 38.28 -18.11
CA LEU A 299 -47.81 37.94 -19.48
C LEU A 299 -48.89 38.94 -19.95
N PRO A 300 -48.81 39.50 -21.17
CA PRO A 300 -49.94 40.18 -21.79
C PRO A 300 -50.88 39.16 -22.46
N GLY A 301 -52.18 39.45 -22.36
CA GLY A 301 -53.28 38.60 -22.78
C GLY A 301 -53.40 38.37 -24.29
N ALA A 302 -54.14 37.32 -24.63
CA ALA A 302 -54.63 37.03 -25.96
C ALA A 302 -56.14 37.29 -26.00
N GLU A 303 -56.55 38.12 -26.95
CA GLU A 303 -57.92 38.16 -27.51
C GLU A 303 -58.14 36.97 -28.44
#